data_AF-A0A0H3PD56-F1
#
_entry.id   AF-A0A0H3PD56-F1
#
_cell.length_a   1.000
_cell.length_b   1.000
_cell.length_c   1.000
_cell.angle_alpha   90.00
_cell.angle_beta   90.00
_cell.angle_gamma   90.00
#
_symmetry.space_group_name_H-M   'P 1'
#
loop_
_entity.id
_entity.type
_entity.pdbx_description
1 polymer ?
#
loop_
_entity_poly.entity_id
_entity_poly.type
_entity_poly.pdbx_seq_one_letter_code
_entity_poly.pdbx_strand_id
1 'polypeptide(L)'
;MGYGWEIRRQFAKAYARNGNATHALKMVLGEERAEKMQPHTLRAKASELLNDYRAVELIEQEKAEMQQRGEPLPHYRGRTERTDLITGEPIEIKLPPTRPFVIPWGMRELFNRMERLKRSTGKT
;
A
#
# COMPACT_ATOMS: atom_id res chain seq x y z
N MET A 1 -1.59 -17.21 10.39
CA MET A 1 -0.80 -16.11 9.79
C MET A 1 0.56 -16.65 9.40
N GLY A 2 1.08 -16.30 8.22
CA GLY A 2 2.35 -16.84 7.71
C GLY A 2 3.57 -16.04 8.18
N TYR A 3 4.72 -16.70 8.28
CA TYR A 3 6.01 -16.12 8.70
C TYR A 3 6.37 -14.83 7.94
N GLY A 4 6.13 -14.79 6.63
CA GLY A 4 6.40 -13.61 5.81
C GLY A 4 5.47 -12.41 6.05
N TRP A 5 4.31 -12.59 6.69
CA TRP A 5 3.45 -11.47 7.08
C TRP A 5 4.00 -10.78 8.34
N GLU A 6 4.50 -11.58 9.29
CA GLU A 6 5.01 -11.08 10.56
C GLU A 6 6.30 -10.28 10.40
N ILE A 7 7.20 -10.74 9.52
CA ILE A 7 8.40 -9.98 9.13
C ILE A 7 8.04 -8.62 8.54
N ARG A 8 7.07 -8.56 7.62
CA ARG A 8 6.63 -7.29 7.02
C ARG A 8 6.04 -6.35 8.07
N ARG A 9 5.23 -6.88 8.98
CA ARG A 9 4.63 -6.09 10.07
C ARG A 9 5.68 -5.53 11.02
N GLN A 10 6.64 -6.34 11.46
CA GLN A 10 7.72 -5.87 12.33
C GLN A 10 8.62 -4.87 11.61
N PHE A 11 8.92 -5.11 10.33
CA PHE A 11 9.68 -4.20 9.49
C PHE A 11 8.97 -2.85 9.32
N ALA A 12 7.66 -2.86 9.07
CA ALA A 12 6.86 -1.65 8.91
C ALA A 12 6.92 -0.77 10.16
N LYS A 13 6.71 -1.36 11.34
CA LYS A 13 6.84 -0.67 12.64
C LYS A 13 8.22 -0.09 12.87
N ALA A 14 9.25 -0.90 12.62
CA ALA A 14 10.65 -0.52 12.75
C ALA A 14 11.01 0.64 11.83
N TYR A 15 10.55 0.60 10.58
CA TYR A 15 10.82 1.63 9.58
C TYR A 15 10.04 2.91 9.84
N ALA A 16 8.77 2.83 10.24
CA ALA A 16 7.95 3.99 10.58
C ALA A 16 8.59 4.84 11.69
N ARG A 17 9.22 4.19 12.67
CA ARG A 17 9.90 4.83 13.82
C ARG A 17 11.31 5.33 13.53
N ASN A 18 12.09 4.61 12.73
CA ASN A 18 13.52 4.92 12.54
C ASN A 18 13.82 5.64 11.21
N GLY A 19 12.92 5.58 10.23
CA GLY A 19 13.12 6.21 8.91
C GLY A 19 14.22 5.59 8.04
N ASN A 20 14.87 4.50 8.46
CA ASN A 20 15.96 3.86 7.72
C ASN A 20 15.72 2.36 7.56
N ALA A 21 15.57 1.91 6.31
CA ALA A 21 15.23 0.53 5.96
C ALA A 21 16.29 -0.49 6.40
N THR A 22 17.57 -0.11 6.30
CA THR A 22 18.69 -1.00 6.65
C THR A 22 18.68 -1.25 8.16
N HIS A 23 18.51 -0.18 8.96
CA HIS A 23 18.38 -0.31 10.41
C HIS A 23 17.10 -1.04 10.81
N ALA A 24 15.98 -0.77 10.14
CA ALA A 24 14.72 -1.47 10.38
C ALA A 24 14.87 -2.98 10.17
N LEU A 25 15.52 -3.40 9.08
CA LEU A 25 15.77 -4.82 8.81
C LEU A 25 16.70 -5.46 9.85
N LYS A 26 17.75 -4.75 10.30
CA LYS A 26 18.63 -5.23 11.38
C LYS A 26 17.85 -5.53 12.66
N MET A 27 16.93 -4.66 13.06
CA MET A 27 16.10 -4.87 14.25
C MET A 27 15.16 -6.09 14.12
N VAL A 28 14.62 -6.33 12.92
CA VAL A 28 13.73 -7.48 12.66
C VAL A 28 14.50 -8.80 12.62
N LEU A 29 15.69 -8.81 12.03
CA LEU A 29 16.52 -10.01 11.93
C LEU A 29 17.26 -10.35 13.23
N GLY A 30 17.52 -9.34 14.07
CA GLY A 30 18.44 -9.44 15.20
C GLY A 30 19.90 -9.29 14.78
N GLU A 31 20.76 -8.89 15.72
CA GLU A 31 22.18 -8.61 15.48
C GLU A 31 22.92 -9.83 14.91
N GLU A 32 22.72 -11.01 15.50
CA GLU A 32 23.40 -12.23 15.07
C GLU A 32 23.17 -12.61 13.61
N ARG A 33 21.94 -12.41 13.10
CA ARG A 33 21.60 -12.73 11.70
C ARG A 33 22.01 -11.61 10.76
N ALA A 34 21.93 -10.37 11.22
CA ALA A 34 22.33 -9.21 10.44
C ALA A 34 23.84 -9.18 10.20
N GLU A 35 24.65 -9.51 11.22
CA GLU A 35 26.13 -9.52 11.13
C GLU A 35 26.67 -10.62 10.21
N LYS A 36 25.96 -11.75 10.13
CA LYS A 36 26.29 -12.83 9.19
C LYS A 36 26.04 -12.46 7.72
N MET A 37 25.29 -11.39 7.45
CA MET A 37 24.99 -10.95 6.09
C MET A 37 26.01 -9.91 5.61
N GLN A 38 26.37 -10.01 4.33
CA GLN A 38 27.15 -8.96 3.69
C GLN A 38 26.33 -7.65 3.64
N PRO A 39 26.97 -6.47 3.82
CA PRO A 39 26.27 -5.19 3.87
C PRO A 39 25.41 -4.91 2.63
N HIS A 40 25.89 -5.29 1.43
CA HIS A 40 25.15 -5.10 0.19
C HIS A 40 23.90 -5.99 0.11
N THR A 41 23.98 -7.23 0.61
CA THR A 41 22.85 -8.16 0.68
C THR A 41 21.79 -7.67 1.65
N LEU A 42 22.20 -7.16 2.81
CA LEU A 42 21.28 -6.60 3.80
C LEU A 42 20.56 -5.38 3.22
N ARG A 43 21.28 -4.51 2.51
CA ARG A 43 20.71 -3.34 1.83
C ARG A 43 19.71 -3.75 0.74
N ALA A 44 20.05 -4.75 -0.07
CA ALA A 44 19.17 -5.27 -1.12
C ALA A 44 17.86 -5.82 -0.55
N LYS A 45 17.93 -6.66 0.49
CA LYS A 45 16.74 -7.20 1.18
C LYS A 45 15.88 -6.12 1.83
N ALA A 46 16.51 -5.12 2.45
CA ALA A 46 15.79 -3.99 3.03
C ALA A 46 15.06 -3.19 1.94
N SER A 47 15.69 -3.01 0.78
CA SER A 47 15.07 -2.35 -0.36
C SER A 47 13.92 -3.17 -0.96
N GLU A 48 14.07 -4.50 -1.05
CA GLU A 48 13.01 -5.40 -1.50
C GLU A 48 11.76 -5.27 -0.61
N LEU A 49 11.93 -5.35 0.71
CA LEU A 49 10.82 -5.17 1.65
C LEU A 49 10.18 -3.78 1.57
N LEU A 50 10.98 -2.75 1.36
CA LEU A 50 10.48 -1.38 1.26
C LEU A 50 9.72 -1.11 -0.05
N ASN A 51 9.92 -1.95 -1.06
CA ASN A 51 9.24 -1.90 -2.36
C ASN A 51 8.07 -2.90 -2.47
N ASP A 52 7.94 -3.86 -1.54
CA ASP A 52 6.79 -4.78 -1.49
C ASP A 52 5.52 -4.01 -1.10
N TYR A 53 4.56 -3.94 -2.01
CA TYR A 53 3.29 -3.21 -1.84
C TYR A 53 2.59 -3.51 -0.50
N ARG A 54 2.65 -4.76 -0.01
CA ARG A 54 2.03 -5.15 1.27
C ARG A 54 2.72 -4.52 2.47
N ALA A 55 4.05 -4.40 2.41
CA ALA A 55 4.82 -3.76 3.45
C ALA A 55 4.64 -2.24 3.42
N VAL A 56 4.49 -1.65 2.23
CA VAL A 56 4.20 -0.21 2.07
C VAL A 56 2.88 0.15 2.74
N GLU A 57 1.83 -0.62 2.50
CA GLU A 57 0.51 -0.41 3.10
C GLU A 57 0.60 -0.43 4.63
N LEU A 58 1.32 -1.39 5.20
CA LEU A 58 1.56 -1.48 6.65
C LEU A 58 2.38 -0.28 7.18
N ILE A 59 3.36 0.21 6.41
CA ILE A 59 4.16 1.39 6.79
C ILE A 59 3.27 2.64 6.84
N GLU A 60 2.39 2.82 5.87
CA GLU A 60 1.48 3.97 5.81
C GLU A 60 0.46 3.93 6.94
N GLN A 61 -0.08 2.75 7.26
CA GLN A 61 -0.96 2.55 8.42
C GLN A 61 -0.25 2.93 9.73
N GLU A 62 0.96 2.42 9.97
CA GLU A 62 1.71 2.74 11.19
C GLU A 62 2.08 4.23 11.28
N LYS A 63 2.41 4.89 10.16
CA LYS A 63 2.62 6.34 10.12
C LYS A 63 1.36 7.11 10.48
N ALA A 64 0.20 6.71 9.95
CA ALA A 64 -1.07 7.33 10.26
C ALA A 64 -1.43 7.15 11.75
N GLU A 65 -1.17 5.96 12.32
CA GLU A 65 -1.35 5.72 13.76
C GLU A 65 -0.42 6.61 14.61
N MET A 66 0.85 6.75 14.23
CA MET A 66 1.79 7.63 14.92
C MET A 66 1.31 9.09 14.89
N GLN A 67 0.83 9.56 13.73
CA GLN A 67 0.26 10.90 13.59
C GLN A 67 -0.99 11.09 14.47
N GLN A 68 -1.89 10.10 14.51
CA GLN A 68 -3.09 10.14 15.37
C GLN A 68 -2.73 10.23 16.85
N ARG A 69 -1.64 9.59 17.27
CA ARG A 69 -1.10 9.67 18.64
C ARG A 69 -0.34 10.97 18.92
N GLY A 70 -0.08 11.79 17.91
CA GLY A 70 0.74 12.99 18.01
C GLY A 70 2.24 12.70 18.15
N GLU A 71 2.70 11.50 17.79
CA GLU A 71 4.13 11.16 17.77
C GLU A 71 4.83 11.83 16.57
N PRO A 72 6.02 12.43 16.75
CA PRO A 72 6.75 13.02 15.64
C PRO A 72 7.24 11.95 14.67
N LEU A 73 6.99 12.15 13.37
CA LEU A 73 7.52 11.27 12.33
C LEU A 73 9.01 11.59 12.07
N PRO A 74 9.89 10.57 12.03
CA PRO A 74 11.30 10.76 11.70
C PRO A 74 11.48 11.21 10.24
N HIS A 75 12.67 11.72 9.93
CA HIS A 75 13.08 11.91 8.54
C HIS A 75 13.25 10.55 7.84
N TYR A 76 12.41 10.29 6.85
CA TYR A 76 12.46 9.05 6.06
C TYR A 76 13.56 9.14 5.01
N ARG A 77 14.53 8.23 5.08
CA ARG A 77 15.48 8.03 4.01
C ARG A 77 14.75 7.36 2.85
N GLY A 78 14.42 8.16 1.84
CA GLY A 78 13.59 7.79 0.71
C GLY A 78 14.10 6.58 -0.08
N ARG A 79 13.22 6.09 -0.95
CA ARG A 79 13.56 5.09 -1.96
C ARG A 79 14.66 5.64 -2.86
N THR A 80 15.55 4.77 -3.33
CA THR A 80 16.33 5.09 -4.52
C THR A 80 15.34 5.12 -5.69
N GLU A 81 14.92 6.31 -6.08
CA GLU A 81 14.11 6.51 -7.27
C GLU A 81 14.96 6.15 -8.49
N ARG A 82 14.51 5.17 -9.27
CA ARG A 82 15.06 4.90 -10.59
C ARG A 82 14.48 5.91 -11.57
N THR A 83 14.98 7.14 -11.49
CA THR A 83 14.61 8.23 -12.40
C THR A 83 14.86 7.87 -13.86
N ASP A 84 15.73 6.90 -14.14
CA ASP A 84 15.95 6.31 -15.46
C ASP A 84 14.73 5.57 -16.02
N LEU A 85 13.85 5.03 -15.15
CA LEU A 85 12.62 4.35 -15.54
C LEU A 85 11.40 5.27 -15.54
N ILE A 86 11.53 6.46 -14.96
CA ILE A 86 10.49 7.49 -14.99
C ILE A 86 10.71 8.26 -16.29
N THR A 87 10.18 7.75 -17.40
CA THR A 87 9.94 8.59 -18.58
C THR A 87 9.07 9.75 -18.11
N GLY A 88 9.57 10.99 -18.17
CA GLY A 88 8.85 12.21 -17.78
C GLY A 88 7.60 12.48 -18.63
N GLU A 89 7.16 11.51 -19.42
CA GLU A 89 5.91 11.52 -20.14
C GLU A 89 4.78 11.25 -19.13
N PRO A 90 3.75 12.12 -19.08
CA PRO A 90 2.59 11.85 -18.26
C PRO A 90 1.99 10.51 -18.69
N ILE A 91 1.82 9.60 -17.74
CA ILE A 91 1.03 8.39 -17.95
C ILE A 91 -0.40 8.87 -18.20
N GLU A 92 -0.77 9.04 -19.47
CA GLU A 92 -2.15 9.21 -19.87
C GLU A 92 -2.88 7.90 -19.58
N ILE A 93 -3.51 7.82 -18.41
CA ILE A 93 -4.52 6.80 -18.14
C ILE A 93 -5.70 7.13 -19.05
N LYS A 94 -5.70 6.59 -20.27
CA LYS A 94 -6.85 6.65 -21.18
C LYS A 94 -7.98 5.84 -20.57
N LEU A 95 -8.74 6.48 -19.68
CA LEU A 95 -10.03 5.97 -19.24
C LEU A 95 -10.83 5.63 -20.50
N PRO A 96 -11.39 4.41 -20.62
CA PRO A 96 -12.23 4.10 -21.75
C PRO A 96 -13.34 5.16 -21.81
N PRO A 97 -13.70 5.64 -23.02
CA PRO A 97 -14.75 6.65 -23.17
C PRO A 97 -15.98 6.16 -22.42
N THR A 98 -16.59 7.04 -21.61
CA THR A 98 -17.80 6.74 -20.85
C THR A 98 -18.89 6.32 -21.83
N ARG A 99 -19.03 5.02 -22.07
CA ARG A 99 -20.12 4.49 -22.86
C ARG A 99 -21.38 4.71 -22.04
N PRO A 100 -22.40 5.41 -22.54
CA PRO A 100 -23.69 5.42 -21.88
C PRO A 100 -24.12 3.96 -21.75
N PHE A 101 -24.40 3.53 -20.52
CA PHE A 101 -24.91 2.19 -20.27
C PHE A 101 -26.27 2.06 -20.95
N VAL A 102 -26.31 1.42 -22.11
CA VAL A 102 -27.55 1.16 -22.84
C VAL A 102 -28.18 -0.08 -22.23
N ILE A 103 -29.29 0.10 -21.52
CA ILE A 103 -30.07 -1.00 -20.95
C ILE A 103 -30.56 -1.89 -22.11
N PRO A 104 -30.23 -3.20 -22.13
CA PRO A 104 -30.74 -4.11 -23.15
C PRO A 104 -32.27 -4.13 -23.16
N TRP A 105 -32.88 -4.22 -24.34
CA TRP A 105 -34.32 -4.05 -24.53
C TRP A 105 -35.18 -4.95 -23.62
N GLY A 106 -34.72 -6.17 -23.33
CA GLY A 106 -35.39 -7.14 -22.43
C GLY A 106 -35.22 -6.89 -20.93
N MET A 107 -34.38 -5.93 -20.51
CA MET A 107 -34.13 -5.63 -19.10
C MET A 107 -34.87 -4.38 -18.59
N ARG A 108 -35.57 -3.66 -19.48
CA ARG A 108 -36.29 -2.42 -19.13
C ARG A 108 -37.36 -2.64 -18.08
N GLU A 109 -38.04 -3.79 -18.13
CA GLU A 109 -39.11 -4.15 -17.20
C GLU A 109 -38.58 -4.49 -15.79
N LEU A 110 -37.41 -5.15 -15.71
CA LEU A 110 -36.72 -5.41 -14.45
C LEU A 110 -36.29 -4.11 -13.76
N PHE A 111 -35.73 -3.16 -14.51
CA PHE A 111 -35.34 -1.85 -13.96
C PHE A 111 -36.55 -1.04 -13.48
N ASN A 112 -37.66 -1.01 -14.24
CA ASN A 112 -38.89 -0.35 -13.82
C ASN A 112 -39.48 -0.97 -12.53
N ARG A 113 -39.41 -2.29 -12.39
CA ARG A 113 -39.84 -2.99 -11.17
C ARG A 113 -38.94 -2.65 -9.97
N MET A 114 -37.63 -2.55 -10.19
CA MET A 114 -36.66 -2.19 -9.17
C MET A 114 -36.81 -0.72 -8.72
N GLU A 115 -37.11 0.21 -9.62
CA GLU A 115 -37.43 1.60 -9.27
C GLU A 115 -38.72 1.71 -8.43
N ARG A 116 -39.76 0.94 -8.78
CA ARG A 116 -41.00 0.89 -7.98
C ARG A 116 -40.75 0.37 -6.58
N LEU A 117 -39.89 -0.65 -6.43
CA LEU A 117 -39.46 -1.18 -5.14
C LEU A 117 -38.70 -0.14 -4.30
N LYS A 118 -37.80 0.64 -4.91
CA LYS A 118 -37.10 1.75 -4.23
C LYS A 118 -38.04 2.86 -3.76
N ARG A 119 -39.14 3.10 -4.49
CA ARG A 119 -40.17 4.09 -4.09
C ARG A 119 -41.08 3.59 -2.96
N SER A 120 -41.26 2.28 -2.82
CA SER A 120 -42.13 1.70 -1.76
C SER A 120 -41.46 1.60 -0.39
N THR A 121 -40.12 1.61 -0.32
CA THR A 121 -39.38 1.52 0.96
C THR A 121 -39.44 2.79 1.82
N GLY A 122 -40.14 3.84 1.38
CA GLY A 122 -40.33 5.10 2.11
C GLY A 122 -41.63 5.22 2.91
N LYS A 123 -42.39 4.13 3.09
CA LYS A 123 -43.58 4.11 3.96
C LYS A 123 -43.46 2.98 4.98
N THR A 124 -42.76 3.28 6.07
CA THR A 124 -43.02 2.70 7.39
C THR A 124 -42.82 3.80 8.43
#